data_AF-A0A6C0JVY4-F1
#
_entry.id   AF-A0A6C0JVY4-F1
#
_cell.length_a   1.000
_cell.length_b   1.000
_cell.length_c   1.000
_cell.angle_alpha   90.00
_cell.angle_beta   90.00
_cell.angle_gamma   90.00
#
_symmetry.space_group_name_H-M   'P 1'
#
loop_
_entity.id
_entity.type
_entity.pdbx_description
1 polymer ?
#
loop_
_entity_poly.entity_id
_entity_poly.type
_entity_poly.pdbx_seq_one_letter_code
_entity_poly.pdbx_strand_id
1 'polypeptide(L)'
;MIKFVLMIILLYSVNVNAEIVDSRYCGEPKRTVSGKIKRDSKIIREFKKLYPIPSELSHIEWEIDHIIPLDRGGCHNVMNLQYLPKEIKSSTNPLAKDRWERKLYPKNY
;
A
#
# COMPACT_ATOMS: atom_id res chain seq x y z
N MET A 1 -35.83 -34.89 -18.80
CA MET A 1 -34.84 -35.15 -17.71
C MET A 1 -33.45 -34.62 -18.07
N ILE A 2 -32.83 -35.04 -19.19
CA ILE A 2 -31.49 -34.58 -19.63
C ILE A 2 -31.39 -33.04 -19.77
N LYS A 3 -32.41 -32.37 -20.32
CA LYS A 3 -32.44 -30.89 -20.45
C LYS A 3 -32.43 -30.16 -19.10
N PHE A 4 -33.04 -30.74 -18.07
CA PHE A 4 -33.05 -30.17 -16.71
C PHE A 4 -31.69 -30.32 -16.03
N VAL A 5 -31.01 -31.46 -16.25
CA VAL A 5 -29.65 -31.71 -15.75
C VAL A 5 -28.64 -30.75 -16.40
N LEU A 6 -28.74 -30.51 -17.71
CA LEU A 6 -27.88 -29.55 -18.41
C LEU A 6 -28.06 -28.11 -17.93
N MET A 7 -29.30 -27.71 -17.60
CA MET A 7 -29.59 -26.38 -17.07
C MET A 7 -29.02 -26.18 -15.66
N ILE A 8 -29.05 -27.23 -14.83
CA ILE A 8 -28.42 -27.23 -13.50
C ILE A 8 -26.90 -27.12 -13.63
N ILE A 9 -26.26 -27.89 -14.52
CA ILE A 9 -24.81 -27.82 -14.73
C ILE A 9 -24.38 -26.43 -15.20
N LEU A 10 -25.14 -25.78 -16.10
CA LEU A 10 -24.83 -24.41 -16.56
C LEU A 10 -24.88 -23.39 -15.42
N LEU A 11 -25.84 -23.50 -14.48
CA LEU A 11 -26.02 -22.57 -13.36
C LEU A 11 -24.89 -22.66 -12.30
N TYR A 12 -24.16 -23.77 -12.25
CA TYR A 12 -23.02 -23.95 -11.32
C TYR A 12 -21.65 -23.59 -11.93
N SER A 13 -21.59 -23.17 -13.21
CA SER A 13 -20.33 -22.87 -13.90
C SER A 13 -19.75 -21.47 -13.63
N VAL A 14 -20.18 -20.78 -12.58
CA VAL A 14 -19.60 -19.48 -12.20
C VAL A 14 -18.22 -19.69 -11.58
N ASN A 15 -17.19 -19.68 -12.43
CA ASN A 15 -15.82 -19.49 -11.97
C ASN A 15 -15.68 -18.04 -11.52
N VAL A 16 -15.88 -17.79 -10.22
CA VAL A 16 -15.50 -16.51 -9.60
C VAL A 16 -13.97 -16.49 -9.55
N ASN A 17 -13.34 -15.95 -10.58
CA ASN A 17 -11.94 -15.60 -10.53
C ASN A 17 -11.84 -14.26 -9.79
N ALA A 18 -11.86 -14.32 -8.46
CA ALA A 18 -11.68 -13.14 -7.63
C ALA A 18 -10.23 -12.66 -7.78
N GLU A 19 -10.04 -11.58 -8.54
CA GLU A 19 -8.76 -10.89 -8.57
C GLU A 19 -8.44 -10.38 -7.15
N ILE A 20 -7.25 -10.70 -6.65
CA ILE A 20 -6.78 -10.15 -5.37
C ILE A 20 -6.44 -8.69 -5.59
N VAL A 21 -7.40 -7.81 -5.31
CA VAL A 21 -7.20 -6.36 -5.40
C VAL A 21 -6.55 -5.86 -4.11
N ASP A 22 -5.26 -5.52 -4.17
CA ASP A 22 -4.58 -4.86 -3.05
C ASP A 22 -4.94 -3.36 -3.02
N SER A 23 -5.82 -2.99 -2.09
CA SER A 23 -6.24 -1.59 -1.86
C SER A 23 -5.09 -0.62 -1.53
N ARG A 24 -3.88 -1.12 -1.26
CA ARG A 24 -2.68 -0.32 -1.02
C ARG A 24 -1.96 0.06 -2.32
N TYR A 25 -2.31 -0.54 -3.46
CA TYR A 25 -1.72 -0.28 -4.77
C TYR A 25 -2.68 0.50 -5.68
N CYS A 26 -2.14 1.53 -6.36
CA CYS A 26 -2.88 2.48 -7.18
C CYS A 26 -2.28 2.65 -8.59
N GLY A 27 -1.17 1.99 -8.90
CA GLY A 27 -0.40 2.25 -10.13
C GLY A 27 0.29 3.61 -10.13
N GLU A 28 0.57 4.17 -11.31
CA GLU A 28 1.42 5.37 -11.46
C GLU A 28 0.97 6.55 -10.56
N PRO A 29 1.86 7.06 -9.69
CA PRO A 29 1.50 8.06 -8.70
C PRO A 29 1.23 9.42 -9.35
N LYS A 30 0.16 10.09 -8.90
CA LYS A 30 -0.12 11.48 -9.29
C LYS A 30 1.01 12.40 -8.83
N ARG A 31 1.41 13.34 -9.69
CA ARG A 31 2.50 14.31 -9.42
C ARG A 31 1.99 15.75 -9.35
N THR A 32 2.70 16.60 -8.63
CA THR A 32 2.52 18.06 -8.62
C THR A 32 3.09 18.66 -9.90
N VAL A 33 2.81 19.96 -10.14
CA VAL A 33 3.41 20.72 -11.25
C VAL A 33 4.95 20.73 -11.23
N SER A 34 5.55 20.59 -10.04
CA SER A 34 7.00 20.48 -9.84
C SER A 34 7.55 19.05 -9.95
N GLY A 35 6.73 18.07 -10.35
CA GLY A 35 7.13 16.68 -10.54
C GLY A 35 7.20 15.83 -9.27
N LYS A 36 6.94 16.41 -8.09
CA LYS A 36 6.92 15.66 -6.82
C LYS A 36 5.66 14.79 -6.75
N ILE A 37 5.75 13.62 -6.11
CA ILE A 37 4.56 12.80 -5.88
C ILE A 37 3.59 13.53 -4.95
N LYS A 38 2.31 13.61 -5.34
CA LYS A 38 1.25 14.29 -4.60
C LYS A 38 0.94 13.51 -3.32
N ARG A 39 0.90 14.23 -2.19
CA ARG A 39 0.53 13.70 -0.87
C ARG A 39 -0.52 14.62 -0.24
N ASP A 40 -1.40 14.06 0.58
CA ASP A 40 -2.48 14.76 1.26
C ASP A 40 -2.25 14.64 2.77
N SER A 41 -2.00 15.78 3.42
CA SER A 41 -1.78 15.84 4.87
C SER A 41 -2.99 15.36 5.67
N LYS A 42 -4.20 15.38 5.09
CA LYS A 42 -5.39 14.81 5.72
C LYS A 42 -5.23 13.31 5.96
N ILE A 43 -4.65 12.56 5.02
CA ILE A 43 -4.43 11.12 5.16
C ILE A 43 -3.48 10.81 6.32
N ILE A 44 -2.40 11.59 6.44
CA ILE A 44 -1.45 11.46 7.57
C ILE A 44 -2.16 11.74 8.90
N ARG A 45 -3.02 12.77 8.95
CA ARG A 45 -3.78 13.11 10.15
C ARG A 45 -4.76 12.00 10.53
N GLU A 46 -5.51 11.46 9.58
CA GLU A 46 -6.44 10.36 9.84
C GLU A 46 -5.71 9.09 10.30
N PHE A 47 -4.55 8.78 9.69
CA PHE A 47 -3.71 7.67 10.14
C PHE A 47 -3.26 7.83 11.60
N LYS A 48 -2.77 9.01 11.99
CA LYS A 48 -2.38 9.31 13.38
C LYS A 48 -3.54 9.22 14.37
N LYS A 49 -4.77 9.52 13.92
CA LYS A 49 -5.98 9.42 14.74
C LYS A 49 -6.38 7.97 14.97
N LEU A 50 -6.30 7.14 13.93
CA LEU A 50 -6.64 5.71 14.01
C LEU A 50 -5.56 4.89 14.72
N TYR A 51 -4.30 5.26 14.50
CA TYR A 51 -3.12 4.60 15.04
C TYR A 51 -2.24 5.65 15.72
N PRO A 52 -2.55 6.07 16.96
CA PRO A 52 -1.66 6.92 17.71
C PRO A 52 -0.37 6.15 18.04
N ILE A 53 0.76 6.86 18.08
CA ILE A 53 1.99 6.27 18.61
C ILE A 53 1.77 6.04 20.12
N PRO A 54 2.09 4.85 20.65
CA PRO A 54 2.07 4.60 22.10
C PRO A 54 2.90 5.63 22.86
N SER A 55 2.43 6.05 24.04
CA SER A 55 3.06 7.12 24.83
C SER A 55 4.52 6.85 25.22
N GLU A 56 4.88 5.58 25.31
CA GLU A 56 6.22 5.08 25.60
C GLU A 56 7.19 5.17 24.40
N LEU A 57 6.67 5.45 23.20
CA LEU A 57 7.46 5.60 21.98
C LEU A 57 7.52 7.08 21.58
N SER A 58 8.70 7.54 21.19
CA SER A 58 8.89 8.93 20.81
C SER A 58 8.47 9.20 19.36
N HIS A 59 7.69 10.26 19.15
CA HIS A 59 7.43 10.81 17.80
C HIS A 59 8.72 11.27 17.08
N ILE A 60 9.84 11.39 17.79
CA ILE A 60 11.16 11.73 17.22
C ILE A 60 11.82 10.48 16.61
N GLU A 61 11.56 9.31 17.18
CA GLU A 61 12.18 8.05 16.80
C GLU A 61 11.37 7.29 15.76
N TRP A 62 10.08 7.59 15.62
CA TRP A 62 9.16 6.91 14.71
C TRP A 62 8.64 7.84 13.62
N GLU A 63 8.71 7.37 12.38
CA GLU A 63 8.29 8.09 11.19
C GLU A 63 7.19 7.33 10.45
N ILE A 64 6.25 8.05 9.84
CA ILE A 64 5.22 7.44 9.00
C ILE A 64 5.80 7.15 7.63
N ASP A 65 5.65 5.93 7.16
CA ASP A 65 6.08 5.47 5.84
C ASP A 65 4.99 4.75 5.08
N HIS A 66 5.20 4.59 3.77
CA HIS A 66 4.33 3.77 2.95
C HIS A 66 4.74 2.30 2.99
N ILE A 67 3.79 1.38 3.08
CA ILE A 67 4.07 -0.07 3.01
C ILE A 67 4.54 -0.43 1.60
N ILE A 68 3.75 -0.07 0.60
CA ILE A 68 4.13 -0.10 -0.81
C ILE A 68 4.65 1.30 -1.17
N PRO A 69 5.90 1.44 -1.65
CA PRO A 69 6.45 2.74 -2.01
C PRO A 69 5.61 3.47 -3.05
N LEU A 70 5.42 4.77 -2.86
CA LEU A 70 4.66 5.59 -3.81
C LEU A 70 5.28 5.60 -5.21
N ASP A 71 6.62 5.56 -5.31
CA ASP A 71 7.34 5.50 -6.59
C ASP A 71 7.29 4.13 -7.26
N ARG A 72 6.68 3.14 -6.59
CA ARG A 72 6.37 1.79 -7.08
C ARG A 72 4.87 1.56 -7.21
N GLY A 73 4.07 2.63 -7.24
CA GLY A 73 2.63 2.59 -7.46
C GLY A 73 1.78 2.41 -6.21
N GLY A 74 2.37 2.50 -5.02
CA GLY A 74 1.62 2.53 -3.77
C GLY A 74 0.64 3.72 -3.70
N CYS A 75 -0.52 3.50 -3.11
CA CYS A 75 -1.50 4.53 -2.81
C CYS A 75 -1.05 5.38 -1.63
N HIS A 76 -1.42 6.66 -1.63
CA HIS A 76 -1.35 7.48 -0.41
C HIS A 76 -2.70 7.45 0.32
N ASN A 77 -2.98 6.34 0.99
CA ASN A 77 -4.16 6.12 1.81
C ASN A 77 -3.75 5.54 3.19
N VAL A 78 -4.68 5.53 4.14
CA VAL A 78 -4.42 5.06 5.52
C VAL A 78 -3.94 3.59 5.53
N MET A 79 -4.49 2.74 4.68
CA MET A 79 -4.16 1.30 4.63
C MET A 79 -2.74 1.02 4.14
N ASN A 80 -2.14 1.95 3.40
CA ASN A 80 -0.77 1.85 2.91
C ASN A 80 0.22 2.64 3.77
N LEU A 81 -0.16 3.05 4.99
CA LEU A 81 0.74 3.73 5.92
C LEU A 81 1.12 2.81 7.08
N GLN A 82 2.34 3.01 7.59
CA GLN A 82 2.87 2.33 8.78
C GLN A 82 3.79 3.28 9.55
N TYR A 83 3.99 3.02 10.84
CA TYR A 83 5.12 3.60 11.56
C TYR A 83 6.35 2.73 11.40
N LEU A 84 7.50 3.37 11.21
CA LEU A 84 8.80 2.73 11.21
C LEU A 84 9.79 3.52 12.06
N PRO A 85 10.73 2.84 12.73
CA PRO A 85 11.86 3.51 13.35
C PRO A 85 12.61 4.32 12.29
N LYS A 86 12.99 5.54 12.66
CA LYS A 86 13.76 6.46 11.83
C LYS A 86 15.08 5.83 11.38
N GLU A 87 15.69 5.01 12.22
CA GLU A 87 16.89 4.23 11.91
C GLU A 87 16.70 3.19 10.80
N ILE A 88 15.47 2.75 10.51
CA ILE A 88 15.18 1.84 9.39
C ILE A 88 14.84 2.65 8.14
N LYS A 89 13.96 3.65 8.29
CA LYS A 89 13.44 4.44 7.17
C LYS A 89 14.46 5.43 6.59
N SER A 90 15.15 6.14 7.47
CA SER A 90 16.02 7.28 7.13
C SER A 90 17.51 6.97 7.35
N SER A 91 17.85 5.69 7.45
CA SER A 91 19.22 5.23 7.60
C SER A 91 20.06 5.53 6.34
N THR A 92 21.39 5.59 6.48
CA THR A 92 22.36 5.67 5.38
C THR A 92 22.86 4.29 4.93
N ASN A 93 22.44 3.21 5.59
CA ASN A 93 22.82 1.83 5.26
C ASN A 93 22.24 1.42 3.89
N PRO A 94 22.97 0.70 3.02
CA PRO A 94 22.44 0.12 1.79
C PRO A 94 21.11 -0.66 1.92
N LEU A 95 20.83 -1.20 3.11
CA LEU A 95 19.60 -1.91 3.48
C LEU A 95 18.51 -1.02 4.10
N ALA A 96 18.69 0.31 4.09
CA ALA A 96 17.57 1.21 4.41
C ALA A 96 16.39 0.86 3.52
N LYS A 97 15.20 0.90 4.12
CA LYS A 97 13.98 0.38 3.49
C LYS A 97 13.79 0.92 2.08
N ASP A 98 13.92 2.23 1.89
CA ASP A 98 13.73 2.88 0.60
C ASP A 98 14.64 2.32 -0.52
N ARG A 99 15.91 2.01 -0.21
CA ARG A 99 16.88 1.43 -1.14
C ARG A 99 16.64 -0.04 -1.37
N TRP A 100 16.32 -0.78 -0.32
CA TRP A 100 16.02 -2.20 -0.39
C TRP A 100 14.74 -2.45 -1.23
N GLU A 101 13.68 -1.72 -0.98
CA GLU A 101 12.40 -1.85 -1.69
C GLU A 101 12.51 -1.55 -3.18
N ARG A 102 13.33 -0.55 -3.55
CA ARG A 102 13.58 -0.23 -4.96
C ARG A 102 14.28 -1.37 -5.72
N LYS A 103 14.97 -2.27 -5.03
CA LYS A 103 15.58 -3.47 -5.63
C LYS A 103 14.60 -4.63 -5.71
N LEU A 104 13.74 -4.77 -4.71
CA LEU A 104 12.85 -5.93 -4.60
C LEU A 104 11.56 -5.77 -5.41
N TYR A 105 10.93 -4.59 -5.35
CA TYR A 105 9.62 -4.38 -5.96
C TYR A 105 9.76 -3.80 -7.37
N PRO A 106 9.25 -4.45 -8.43
CA PRO A 106 9.26 -3.88 -9.78
C PRO A 106 8.42 -2.60 -9.85
N LYS A 107 8.65 -1.76 -10.87
CA LYS A 107 7.89 -0.50 -11.03
C LYS A 107 6.40 -0.72 -11.30
N ASN A 108 6.03 -1.93 -11.73
CA ASN A 108 4.68 -2.29 -12.13
C ASN A 108 4.28 -3.57 -11.38
N TYR A 109 3.81 -3.41 -10.14
CA TYR A 109 3.14 -4.50 -9.42
C TYR A 109 1.90 -4.97 -10.17
#